data_AF-A0A2M8BDP8-F1
#
_entry.id   AF-A0A2M8BDP8-F1
#
_cell.length_a   1.000
_cell.length_b   1.000
_cell.length_c   1.000
_cell.angle_alpha   90.00
_cell.angle_beta   90.00
_cell.angle_gamma   90.00
#
_symmetry.space_group_name_H-M   'P 1'
#
loop_
_entity.id
_entity.type
_entity.pdbx_description
1 polymer ?
#
loop_
_entity_poly.entity_id
_entity_poly.type
_entity_poly.pdbx_seq_one_letter_code
_entity_poly.pdbx_strand_id
1 'polypeptide(L)'
;MSSLVNIELSPEATLRQIALELRQFVNTLKSPSADRHAWFERVRTRCHELSEQVGAIRDRFAQRPDIKQPLFDLCSKLQEMAAQRFEDYSPGRLGELRHSLAQTYEDFVEQVRARKLWTPKAEKTLRAVRIPRLTRSLFHLSMGLLCLVMNEFVLTQRGSLMVLSVVVAVFLTLEALRRYSVTTRDFMVDKLFGLISRPDERYRVNSGTYYLLAMVAITAFASVPAASIAVLVLAFGDPAASMIGHRWGRTRLHNDKSLAGSLAFFVTAALVLSLYLLFLVPSATLLWGLGLVGTVSLVGTLTELFSGKLDDNFSIPVVCALVAMAWF
;
A
#
# COMPACT_ATOMS: atom_id res chain seq x y z
N MET A 1 25.02 12.15 20.29
CA MET A 1 25.96 12.98 19.51
C MET A 1 26.31 12.18 18.26
N SER A 2 25.70 12.49 17.11
CA SER A 2 25.82 11.68 15.89
C SER A 2 27.12 11.97 15.16
N SER A 3 27.74 10.91 14.63
CA SER A 3 29.08 10.85 14.04
C SER A 3 29.20 11.50 12.64
N LEU A 4 28.35 12.48 12.29
CA LEU A 4 28.10 12.86 10.89
C LEU A 4 28.39 14.31 10.52
N VAL A 5 28.98 15.12 11.41
CA VAL A 5 29.34 16.50 11.06
C VAL A 5 30.52 16.58 10.07
N ASN A 6 31.32 15.51 9.91
CA ASN A 6 32.64 15.57 9.26
C ASN A 6 32.80 14.84 7.92
N ILE A 7 31.72 14.42 7.24
CA ILE A 7 31.82 13.90 5.87
C ILE A 7 30.94 14.75 4.96
N GLU A 8 31.55 15.49 4.03
CA GLU A 8 30.83 16.18 2.96
C GLU A 8 30.22 15.16 1.99
N LEU A 9 29.04 14.66 2.35
CA LEU A 9 28.22 13.85 1.46
C LEU A 9 27.81 14.68 0.24
N SER A 10 27.75 14.03 -0.92
CA SER A 10 27.17 14.64 -2.12
C SER A 10 25.71 15.05 -1.87
N PRO A 11 25.15 16.00 -2.65
CA PRO A 11 23.74 16.38 -2.53
C PRO A 11 22.78 15.19 -2.64
N GLU A 12 23.04 14.28 -3.60
CA GLU A 12 22.28 13.04 -3.79
C GLU A 12 22.33 12.16 -2.53
N ALA A 13 23.53 11.92 -1.98
CA ALA A 13 23.73 11.10 -0.80
C ALA A 13 23.05 11.69 0.43
N THR A 14 23.14 13.02 0.59
CA THR A 14 22.49 13.76 1.69
C THR A 14 20.97 13.62 1.65
N LEU A 15 20.36 13.91 0.50
CA LEU A 15 18.90 13.80 0.32
C LEU A 15 18.43 12.36 0.54
N ARG A 16 19.18 11.39 0.02
CA ARG A 16 18.88 9.96 0.18
C ARG A 16 18.94 9.53 1.65
N GLN A 17 19.93 10.01 2.40
CA GLN A 17 20.04 9.71 3.82
C GLN A 17 18.84 10.24 4.61
N ILE A 18 18.43 11.49 4.36
CA ILE A 18 17.24 12.08 4.99
C ILE A 18 15.99 11.23 4.68
N ALA A 19 15.82 10.82 3.43
CA ALA A 19 14.69 9.96 3.04
C ALA A 19 14.73 8.60 3.79
N LEU A 20 15.89 7.97 3.92
CA LEU A 20 16.05 6.70 4.63
C LEU A 20 15.80 6.84 6.13
N GLU A 21 16.29 7.91 6.77
CA GLU A 21 16.07 8.19 8.19
C GLU A 21 14.58 8.45 8.48
N LEU A 22 13.93 9.26 7.65
CA LEU A 22 12.49 9.52 7.76
C LEU A 22 11.68 8.23 7.54
N ARG A 23 12.02 7.44 6.52
CA ARG A 23 11.39 6.13 6.29
C ARG A 23 11.55 5.18 7.47
N GLN A 24 12.75 5.11 8.04
CA GLN A 24 13.04 4.28 9.20
C GLN A 24 12.23 4.74 10.42
N PHE A 25 12.14 6.05 10.65
CA PHE A 25 11.29 6.61 11.68
C PHE A 25 9.84 6.13 11.51
N VAL A 26 9.22 6.31 10.34
CA VAL A 26 7.82 5.89 10.13
C VAL A 26 7.61 4.37 10.26
N ASN A 27 8.56 3.56 9.80
CA ASN A 27 8.46 2.10 9.87
C ASN A 27 8.66 1.54 11.29
N THR A 28 9.46 2.22 12.12
CA THR A 28 9.70 1.80 13.52
C THR A 28 8.60 2.26 14.47
N LEU A 29 7.78 3.23 14.06
CA LEU A 29 6.58 3.63 14.79
C LEU A 29 5.55 2.50 14.80
N LYS A 30 5.52 1.78 15.92
CA LYS A 30 4.42 0.87 16.25
C LYS A 30 3.16 1.68 16.56
N SER A 31 1.99 1.04 16.44
CA SER A 31 0.72 1.64 16.86
C SER A 31 0.81 2.16 18.30
N PRO A 32 0.09 3.24 18.65
CA PRO A 32 0.05 3.76 20.01
C PRO A 32 -0.23 2.62 20.99
N SER A 33 0.70 2.32 21.88
CA SER A 33 0.59 1.25 22.87
C SER A 33 -0.32 1.69 24.04
N ALA A 34 -0.29 0.94 25.14
CA ALA A 34 -1.02 1.29 26.37
C ALA A 34 -0.71 2.71 26.87
N ASP A 35 0.52 3.20 26.66
CA ASP A 35 0.92 4.56 27.00
C ASP A 35 0.96 5.46 25.75
N ARG A 36 -0.20 6.09 25.49
CA ARG A 36 -0.39 7.01 24.35
C ARG A 36 0.39 8.31 24.51
N HIS A 37 0.55 8.81 25.73
CA HIS A 37 1.25 10.06 25.99
C HIS A 37 2.76 9.91 25.74
N ALA A 38 3.38 8.88 26.32
CA ALA A 38 4.80 8.60 26.05
C ALA A 38 5.05 8.27 24.56
N TRP A 39 4.09 7.63 23.89
CA TRP A 39 4.16 7.42 22.44
C TRP A 39 4.18 8.74 21.68
N PHE A 40 3.26 9.66 21.99
CA PHE A 40 3.17 10.97 21.36
C PHE A 40 4.44 11.79 21.58
N GLU A 41 4.93 11.87 22.82
CA GLU A 41 6.15 12.63 23.16
C GLU A 41 7.39 12.10 22.43
N ARG A 42 7.52 10.78 22.24
CA ARG A 42 8.59 10.21 21.41
C ARG A 42 8.48 10.65 19.95
N VAL A 43 7.28 10.66 19.38
CA VAL A 43 7.05 11.11 18.01
C VAL A 43 7.41 12.60 17.88
N ARG A 44 6.86 13.43 18.78
CA ARG A 44 7.09 14.88 18.85
C ARG A 44 8.58 15.21 18.94
N THR A 45 9.28 14.58 19.87
CA THR A 45 10.74 14.75 20.07
C THR A 45 11.50 14.38 18.81
N ARG A 46 11.18 13.25 18.18
CA ARG A 46 11.87 12.81 16.96
C ARG A 46 11.59 13.72 15.75
N CYS A 47 10.37 14.25 15.63
CA CYS A 47 10.05 15.28 14.62
C CYS A 47 10.90 16.53 14.82
N HIS A 48 11.04 17.00 16.07
CA HIS A 48 11.87 18.17 16.40
C HIS A 48 13.35 17.93 16.05
N GLU A 49 13.93 16.80 16.47
CA GLU A 49 15.32 16.44 16.13
C GLU A 49 15.56 16.42 14.61
N LEU A 50 14.65 15.78 13.86
CA LEU A 50 14.74 15.70 12.41
C LEU A 50 14.57 17.09 11.77
N SER A 51 13.69 17.96 12.28
CA SER A 51 13.52 19.30 11.73
C SER A 51 14.78 20.16 11.90
N GLU A 52 15.46 20.07 13.04
CA GLU A 52 16.72 20.77 13.29
C GLU A 52 17.82 20.29 12.34
N GLN A 53 17.96 18.96 12.19
CA GLN A 53 18.91 18.35 11.27
C GLN A 53 18.65 18.76 9.82
N VAL A 54 17.39 18.68 9.36
CA VAL A 54 16.98 19.08 8.01
C VAL A 54 17.18 20.58 7.79
N GLY A 55 16.90 21.41 8.81
CA GLY A 55 17.11 22.86 8.77
C GLY A 55 18.58 23.23 8.57
N ALA A 56 19.49 22.61 9.33
CA ALA A 56 20.93 22.81 9.17
C ALA A 56 21.42 22.39 7.78
N ILE A 57 20.91 21.29 7.23
CA ILE A 57 21.25 20.82 5.88
C ILE A 57 20.69 21.77 4.81
N ARG A 58 19.45 22.23 4.96
CA ARG A 58 18.80 23.20 4.07
C ARG A 58 19.66 24.45 3.92
N ASP A 59 20.21 24.95 5.02
CA ASP A 59 20.98 26.20 5.03
C ASP A 59 22.34 26.05 4.32
N ARG A 60 22.95 24.85 4.33
CA ARG A 60 24.13 24.54 3.51
C ARG A 60 23.86 24.62 2.00
N PHE A 61 22.61 24.38 1.59
CA PHE A 61 22.16 24.46 0.20
C PHE A 61 21.45 25.79 -0.12
N ALA A 62 21.77 26.88 0.60
CA ALA A 62 21.14 28.18 0.40
C ALA A 62 21.15 28.68 -1.05
N GLN A 63 22.21 28.35 -1.81
CA GLN A 63 22.40 28.74 -3.22
C GLN A 63 21.85 27.72 -4.24
N ARG A 64 21.15 26.67 -3.78
CA ARG A 64 20.56 25.62 -4.62
C ARG A 64 19.06 25.51 -4.37
N PRO A 65 18.23 26.40 -4.98
CA PRO A 65 16.78 26.43 -4.74
C PRO A 65 16.07 25.10 -5.02
N ASP A 66 16.58 24.35 -6.00
CA ASP A 66 16.12 23.01 -6.36
C ASP A 66 16.24 22.00 -5.21
N ILE A 67 17.27 22.12 -4.37
CA ILE A 67 17.49 21.27 -3.19
C ILE A 67 16.87 21.90 -1.95
N LYS A 68 16.96 23.23 -1.83
CA LYS A 68 16.50 24.00 -0.67
C LYS A 68 14.99 23.88 -0.47
N GLN A 69 14.19 23.95 -1.55
CA GLN A 69 12.73 23.95 -1.42
C GLN A 69 12.18 22.64 -0.83
N PRO A 70 12.53 21.44 -1.32
CA PRO A 70 12.08 20.19 -0.69
C PRO A 70 12.48 20.05 0.78
N LEU A 71 13.68 20.53 1.15
CA LEU A 71 14.15 20.51 2.53
C LEU A 71 13.40 21.52 3.40
N PHE A 72 13.06 22.69 2.87
CA PHE A 72 12.24 23.68 3.56
C PHE A 72 10.85 23.10 3.85
N ASP A 73 10.16 22.56 2.85
CA ASP A 73 8.83 21.99 3.01
C ASP A 73 8.82 20.85 4.04
N LEU A 74 9.82 19.96 3.97
CA LEU A 74 10.01 18.88 4.93
C LEU A 74 10.23 19.41 6.36
N CYS A 75 11.15 20.37 6.52
CA CYS A 75 11.46 21.00 7.80
C CYS A 75 10.19 21.63 8.41
N SER A 76 9.45 22.43 7.63
CA SER A 76 8.22 23.08 8.07
C SER A 76 7.15 22.07 8.51
N LYS A 77 6.98 20.96 7.78
CA LYS A 77 6.02 19.91 8.17
C LYS A 77 6.41 19.18 9.45
N LEU A 78 7.70 18.91 9.64
CA LEU A 78 8.19 18.30 10.88
C LEU A 78 8.04 19.25 12.07
N GLN A 79 8.29 20.54 11.90
CA GLN A 79 8.07 21.57 12.92
C GLN A 79 6.59 21.71 13.28
N GLU A 80 5.70 21.73 12.28
CA GLU A 80 4.25 21.75 12.48
C GLU A 80 3.80 20.56 13.34
N MET A 81 4.28 19.35 13.05
CA MET A 81 3.99 18.15 13.84
C MET A 81 4.60 18.21 15.25
N ALA A 82 5.81 18.75 15.40
CA ALA A 82 6.48 18.87 16.69
C ALA A 82 5.83 19.93 17.61
N ALA A 83 5.11 20.90 17.04
CA ALA A 83 4.42 21.96 17.77
C ALA A 83 3.03 21.55 18.30
N GLN A 84 2.47 20.44 17.83
CA GLN A 84 1.18 19.94 18.28
C GLN A 84 1.24 19.45 19.73
N ARG A 85 0.11 19.53 20.45
CA ARG A 85 0.00 19.10 21.85
C ARG A 85 -0.78 17.80 21.97
N PHE A 86 -0.49 17.02 23.01
CA PHE A 86 -1.17 15.73 23.21
C PHE A 86 -2.67 15.93 23.49
N GLU A 87 -3.05 17.00 24.17
CA GLU A 87 -4.43 17.36 24.50
C GLU A 87 -5.29 17.60 23.25
N ASP A 88 -4.65 17.93 22.12
CA ASP A 88 -5.32 18.13 20.84
C ASP A 88 -5.75 16.81 20.19
N TYR A 89 -5.39 15.65 20.76
CA TYR A 89 -5.60 14.33 20.15
C TYR A 89 -6.68 13.49 20.85
N SER A 90 -7.70 13.09 20.06
CA SER A 90 -8.53 11.93 20.41
C SER A 90 -7.77 10.62 20.12
N PRO A 91 -8.12 9.47 20.74
CA PRO A 91 -7.43 8.19 20.51
C PRO A 91 -7.32 7.77 19.03
N GLY A 92 -8.30 8.13 18.19
CA GLY A 92 -8.26 7.88 16.75
C GLY A 92 -7.29 8.78 15.97
N ARG A 93 -7.08 10.02 16.42
CA ARG A 93 -6.20 11.00 15.73
C ARG A 93 -4.71 10.66 15.84
N LEU A 94 -4.28 9.88 16.85
CA LEU A 94 -2.87 9.45 16.94
C LEU A 94 -2.46 8.55 15.76
N GLY A 95 -3.41 7.81 15.17
CA GLY A 95 -3.17 7.07 13.94
C GLY A 95 -2.97 7.98 12.72
N GLU A 96 -3.59 9.15 12.71
CA GLU A 96 -3.46 10.16 11.66
C GLU A 96 -2.06 10.80 11.68
N LEU A 97 -1.46 11.00 12.85
CA LEU A 97 -0.08 11.51 12.94
C LEU A 97 0.92 10.59 12.23
N ARG A 98 0.79 9.27 12.43
CA ARG A 98 1.63 8.29 11.74
C ARG A 98 1.39 8.31 10.22
N HIS A 99 0.14 8.48 9.80
CA HIS A 99 -0.18 8.59 8.39
C HIS A 99 0.35 9.88 7.78
N SER A 100 0.26 11.00 8.49
CA SER A 100 0.77 12.29 8.09
C SER A 100 2.29 12.25 7.92
N LEU A 101 3.01 11.58 8.83
CA LEU A 101 4.44 11.33 8.67
C LEU A 101 4.78 10.49 7.43
N ALA A 102 3.97 9.47 7.14
CA ALA A 102 4.14 8.68 5.92
C ALA A 102 3.89 9.53 4.66
N GLN A 103 2.89 10.41 4.69
CA GLN A 103 2.63 11.37 3.61
C GLN A 103 3.80 12.33 3.43
N THR A 104 4.32 12.93 4.51
CA THR A 104 5.51 13.79 4.48
C THR A 104 6.72 13.10 3.85
N TYR A 105 6.90 11.79 4.10
CA TYR A 105 7.93 11.01 3.43
C TYR A 105 7.71 10.88 1.92
N GLU A 106 6.51 10.47 1.49
CA GLU A 106 6.20 10.32 0.06
C GLU A 106 6.28 11.66 -0.69
N ASP A 107 5.79 12.74 -0.07
CA ASP A 107 5.87 14.10 -0.61
C ASP A 107 7.34 14.51 -0.81
N PHE A 108 8.19 14.31 0.20
CA PHE A 108 9.62 14.60 0.08
C PHE A 108 10.29 13.80 -1.03
N VAL A 109 10.06 12.48 -1.08
CA VAL A 109 10.61 11.59 -2.11
C VAL A 109 10.17 12.04 -3.50
N GLU A 110 8.90 12.37 -3.69
CA GLU A 110 8.39 12.78 -4.99
C GLU A 110 8.91 14.16 -5.39
N GLN A 111 9.01 15.11 -4.46
CA GLN A 111 9.61 16.42 -4.72
C GLN A 111 11.06 16.32 -5.21
N VAL A 112 11.85 15.41 -4.63
CA VAL A 112 13.23 15.16 -5.02
C VAL A 112 13.32 14.45 -6.37
N ARG A 113 12.44 13.44 -6.60
CA ARG A 113 12.33 12.72 -7.88
C ARG A 113 11.93 13.65 -9.03
N ALA A 114 10.92 14.50 -8.84
CA ALA A 114 10.43 15.43 -9.86
C ALA A 114 11.53 16.40 -10.34
N ARG A 115 12.50 16.70 -9.47
CA ARG A 115 13.66 17.55 -9.76
C ARG A 115 14.87 16.77 -10.28
N LYS A 116 14.75 15.45 -10.48
CA LYS A 116 15.81 14.57 -10.98
C LYS A 116 17.12 14.65 -10.18
N LEU A 117 16.99 14.81 -8.87
CA LEU A 117 18.14 14.94 -7.96
C LEU A 117 18.75 13.59 -7.55
N TRP A 118 18.13 12.47 -7.93
CA TRP A 118 18.60 11.12 -7.67
C TRP A 118 18.84 10.35 -8.96
N THR A 119 19.87 9.51 -8.96
CA THR A 119 20.06 8.51 -10.01
C THR A 119 18.99 7.41 -9.91
N PRO A 120 18.66 6.72 -11.01
CA PRO A 120 17.74 5.58 -10.98
C PRO A 120 18.14 4.47 -9.99
N LYS A 121 19.44 4.34 -9.69
CA LYS A 121 19.97 3.40 -8.69
C LYS A 121 19.62 3.84 -7.28
N ALA A 122 19.80 5.13 -6.96
CA ALA A 122 19.44 5.69 -5.66
C ALA A 122 17.92 5.59 -5.41
N GLU A 123 17.10 5.95 -6.40
CA GLU A 123 15.65 5.89 -6.31
C GLU A 123 15.11 4.49 -6.02
N LYS A 124 15.68 3.45 -6.65
CA LYS A 124 15.27 2.05 -6.43
C LYS A 124 15.40 1.59 -4.98
N THR A 125 16.26 2.24 -4.19
CA THR A 125 16.44 1.90 -2.78
C THR A 125 15.38 2.54 -1.87
N LEU A 126 14.66 3.54 -2.36
CA LEU A 126 13.63 4.28 -1.64
C LEU A 126 12.26 3.69 -1.97
N ARG A 127 11.76 2.85 -1.06
CA ARG A 127 10.48 2.17 -1.21
C ARG A 127 9.39 2.90 -0.45
N ALA A 128 8.16 2.80 -0.95
CA ALA A 128 6.98 3.34 -0.31
C ALA A 128 6.81 2.80 1.12
N VAL A 129 6.22 3.60 2.00
CA VAL A 129 5.87 3.19 3.36
C VAL A 129 4.49 2.54 3.37
N ARG A 130 4.42 1.24 3.72
CA ARG A 130 3.16 0.48 3.78
C ARG A 130 2.65 0.40 5.22
N ILE A 131 1.60 1.18 5.53
CA ILE A 131 0.91 1.12 6.82
C ILE A 131 -0.45 0.45 6.62
N PRO A 132 -0.74 -0.69 7.29
CA PRO A 132 -2.05 -1.30 7.20
C PRO A 132 -3.10 -0.42 7.88
N ARG A 133 -4.29 -0.35 7.28
CA ARG A 133 -5.48 0.30 7.83
C ARG A 133 -6.65 -0.67 7.81
N LEU A 134 -7.35 -0.79 8.94
CA LEU A 134 -8.52 -1.64 9.04
C LEU A 134 -9.62 -1.23 8.06
N THR A 135 -9.86 0.07 7.89
CA THR A 135 -10.84 0.61 6.93
C THR A 135 -10.57 0.14 5.50
N ARG A 136 -9.30 0.19 5.06
CA ARG A 136 -8.90 -0.33 3.75
C ARG A 136 -9.09 -1.84 3.67
N SER A 137 -8.67 -2.59 4.70
CA SER A 137 -8.86 -4.05 4.74
C SER A 137 -10.32 -4.44 4.66
N LEU A 138 -11.20 -3.75 5.39
CA LEU A 138 -12.65 -3.97 5.34
C LEU A 138 -13.24 -3.63 3.97
N PHE A 139 -12.82 -2.50 3.38
CA PHE A 139 -13.24 -2.13 2.03
C PHE A 139 -12.83 -3.20 0.99
N HIS A 140 -11.61 -3.71 1.10
CA HIS A 140 -11.07 -4.75 0.22
C HIS A 140 -11.88 -6.05 0.34
N LEU A 141 -12.15 -6.50 1.57
CA LEU A 141 -13.01 -7.65 1.85
C LEU A 141 -14.45 -7.45 1.33
N SER A 142 -15.06 -6.29 1.58
CA SER A 142 -16.42 -6.00 1.16
C SER A 142 -16.55 -5.96 -0.36
N MET A 143 -15.57 -5.38 -1.06
CA MET A 143 -15.57 -5.34 -2.52
C MET A 143 -15.34 -6.72 -3.12
N GLY A 144 -14.47 -7.54 -2.53
CA GLY A 144 -14.27 -8.92 -2.96
C GLY A 144 -15.53 -9.77 -2.80
N LEU A 145 -16.20 -9.68 -1.65
CA LEU A 145 -17.48 -10.37 -1.42
C LEU A 145 -18.58 -9.86 -2.34
N LEU A 146 -18.66 -8.55 -2.59
CA LEU A 146 -19.60 -8.00 -3.56
C LEU A 146 -19.34 -8.57 -4.96
N CYS A 147 -18.08 -8.59 -5.42
CA CYS A 147 -17.71 -9.18 -6.70
C CYS A 147 -18.06 -10.67 -6.78
N LEU A 148 -17.82 -11.44 -5.71
CA LEU A 148 -18.22 -12.84 -5.62
C LEU A 148 -19.74 -13.00 -5.78
N VAL A 149 -20.53 -12.28 -4.99
CA VAL A 149 -22.00 -12.39 -5.04
C VAL A 149 -22.54 -11.98 -6.41
N MET A 150 -22.00 -10.91 -6.99
CA MET A 150 -22.40 -10.48 -8.33
C MET A 150 -22.08 -11.53 -9.38
N ASN A 151 -20.89 -12.15 -9.32
CA ASN A 151 -20.43 -13.12 -10.31
C ASN A 151 -21.14 -14.49 -10.20
N GLU A 152 -21.43 -14.96 -8.98
CA GLU A 152 -22.03 -16.28 -8.75
C GLU A 152 -23.56 -16.27 -8.85
N PHE A 153 -24.24 -15.17 -8.48
CA PHE A 153 -25.68 -15.20 -8.25
C PHE A 153 -26.51 -14.15 -8.98
N VAL A 154 -25.90 -13.05 -9.47
CA VAL A 154 -26.69 -11.89 -9.93
C VAL A 154 -26.46 -11.57 -11.40
N LEU A 155 -25.21 -11.43 -11.82
CA LEU A 155 -24.86 -10.96 -13.15
C LEU A 155 -24.34 -12.10 -14.01
N THR A 156 -24.82 -12.14 -15.25
CA THR A 156 -24.17 -12.93 -16.30
C THR A 156 -22.80 -12.35 -16.62
N GLN A 157 -21.90 -13.15 -17.21
CA GLN A 157 -20.59 -12.67 -17.65
C GLN A 157 -20.68 -11.37 -18.49
N ARG A 158 -21.61 -11.31 -19.44
CA ARG A 158 -21.86 -10.10 -20.25
C ARG A 158 -22.33 -8.92 -19.41
N GLY A 159 -23.25 -9.15 -18.46
CA GLY A 159 -23.71 -8.13 -17.54
C GLY A 159 -22.58 -7.58 -16.67
N SER A 160 -21.75 -8.46 -16.10
CA SER A 160 -20.57 -8.12 -15.33
C SER A 160 -19.59 -7.28 -16.14
N LEU A 161 -19.29 -7.66 -17.38
CA LEU A 161 -18.42 -6.88 -18.26
C LEU A 161 -18.97 -5.49 -18.57
N MET A 162 -20.28 -5.35 -18.80
CA MET A 162 -20.90 -4.04 -19.02
C MET A 162 -20.77 -3.14 -17.79
N VAL A 163 -21.11 -3.65 -16.61
CA VAL A 163 -21.00 -2.91 -15.35
C VAL A 163 -19.53 -2.53 -15.07
N LEU A 164 -18.61 -3.50 -15.14
CA LEU A 164 -17.19 -3.27 -14.90
C LEU A 164 -16.59 -2.28 -15.91
N SER A 165 -17.01 -2.31 -17.18
CA SER A 165 -16.52 -1.36 -18.20
C SER A 165 -16.92 0.07 -17.87
N VAL A 166 -18.15 0.29 -17.40
CA VAL A 166 -18.60 1.63 -16.95
C VAL A 166 -17.81 2.07 -15.72
N VAL A 167 -17.65 1.19 -14.73
CA VAL A 167 -16.90 1.52 -13.49
C VAL A 167 -15.43 1.79 -13.80
N VAL A 168 -14.79 1.00 -14.66
CA VAL A 168 -13.41 1.23 -15.13
C VAL A 168 -13.31 2.56 -15.87
N ALA A 169 -14.23 2.89 -16.77
CA ALA A 169 -14.21 4.16 -17.49
C ALA A 169 -14.29 5.35 -16.52
N VAL A 170 -15.15 5.27 -15.50
CA VAL A 170 -15.22 6.29 -14.44
C VAL A 170 -13.89 6.40 -13.69
N PHE A 171 -13.32 5.28 -13.23
CA PHE A 171 -12.07 5.29 -12.46
C PHE A 171 -10.86 5.75 -13.28
N LEU A 172 -10.77 5.39 -14.56
CA LEU A 172 -9.75 5.89 -15.47
C LEU A 172 -9.90 7.39 -15.73
N THR A 173 -11.13 7.88 -15.85
CA THR A 173 -11.41 9.31 -15.99
C THR A 173 -10.97 10.06 -14.73
N LEU A 174 -11.33 9.56 -13.55
CA LEU A 174 -10.90 10.10 -12.26
C LEU A 174 -9.36 10.07 -12.10
N GLU A 175 -8.72 8.97 -12.52
CA GLU A 175 -7.26 8.83 -12.57
C GLU A 175 -6.61 9.85 -13.51
N ALA A 176 -7.22 10.13 -14.68
CA ALA A 176 -6.72 11.16 -15.59
C ALA A 176 -6.90 12.56 -15.00
N LEU A 177 -8.08 12.89 -14.48
CA LEU A 177 -8.39 14.21 -13.92
C LEU A 177 -7.46 14.60 -12.76
N ARG A 178 -7.16 13.67 -11.86
CA ARG A 178 -6.21 13.94 -10.76
C ARG A 178 -4.76 14.13 -11.22
N ARG A 179 -4.39 13.73 -12.44
CA ARG A 179 -3.05 13.97 -12.99
C ARG A 179 -2.90 15.40 -13.52
N TYR A 180 -4.01 15.98 -13.98
CA TYR A 180 -4.03 17.35 -14.52
C TYR A 180 -4.19 18.42 -13.44
N SER A 181 -4.91 18.12 -12.35
CA SER A 181 -5.23 19.11 -11.31
C SER A 181 -4.72 18.66 -9.93
N VAL A 182 -3.80 19.44 -9.37
CA VAL A 182 -3.32 19.27 -7.99
C VAL A 182 -4.48 19.38 -7.00
N THR A 183 -5.38 20.34 -7.17
CA THR A 183 -6.55 20.52 -6.30
C THR A 183 -7.47 19.30 -6.34
N THR A 184 -7.73 18.75 -7.52
CA THR A 184 -8.57 17.55 -7.69
C THR A 184 -7.90 16.33 -7.07
N ARG A 185 -6.59 16.17 -7.28
CA ARG A 185 -5.81 15.10 -6.65
C ARG A 185 -5.90 15.17 -5.14
N ASP A 186 -5.64 16.33 -4.56
CA ASP A 186 -5.59 16.52 -3.12
C ASP A 186 -6.99 16.30 -2.52
N PHE A 187 -8.05 16.81 -3.14
CA PHE A 187 -9.43 16.52 -2.75
C PHE A 187 -9.75 15.02 -2.80
N MET A 188 -9.39 14.34 -3.88
CA MET A 188 -9.68 12.92 -4.04
C MET A 188 -8.90 12.05 -3.04
N VAL A 189 -7.59 12.27 -2.92
CA VAL A 189 -6.72 11.45 -2.08
C VAL A 189 -6.93 11.76 -0.61
N ASP A 190 -7.06 13.03 -0.22
CA ASP A 190 -7.10 13.42 1.19
C ASP A 190 -8.52 13.42 1.77
N LYS A 191 -9.55 13.64 0.94
CA LYS A 191 -10.95 13.68 1.41
C LYS A 191 -11.78 12.49 0.93
N LEU A 192 -11.98 12.34 -0.38
CA LEU A 192 -12.91 11.35 -0.92
C LEU A 192 -12.47 9.90 -0.62
N PHE A 193 -11.17 9.63 -0.75
CA PHE A 193 -10.58 8.30 -0.56
C PHE A 193 -9.60 8.23 0.60
N GLY A 194 -9.49 9.26 1.46
CA GLY A 194 -8.44 9.35 2.49
C GLY A 194 -8.40 8.19 3.49
N LEU A 195 -9.55 7.54 3.74
CA LEU A 195 -9.63 6.37 4.62
C LEU A 195 -9.11 5.07 3.98
N ILE A 196 -9.00 5.03 2.65
CA ILE A 196 -8.69 3.82 1.86
C ILE A 196 -7.36 3.97 1.11
N SER A 197 -7.05 5.16 0.62
CA SER A 197 -5.84 5.46 -0.14
C SER A 197 -4.58 5.31 0.70
N ARG A 198 -3.49 4.86 0.08
CA ARG A 198 -2.14 4.88 0.67
C ARG A 198 -1.39 6.15 0.29
N PRO A 199 -0.44 6.63 1.11
CA PRO A 199 0.37 7.82 0.80
C PRO A 199 1.02 7.79 -0.59
N ASP A 200 1.54 6.64 -1.01
CA ASP A 200 2.24 6.50 -2.30
C ASP A 200 1.28 6.49 -3.51
N GLU A 201 0.01 6.17 -3.30
CA GLU A 201 -1.05 6.24 -4.33
C GLU A 201 -1.40 7.69 -4.71
N ARG A 202 -0.93 8.69 -3.96
CA ARG A 202 -1.06 10.11 -4.35
C ARG A 202 -0.38 10.39 -5.68
N TYR A 203 0.78 9.80 -5.90
CA TYR A 203 1.64 10.05 -7.07
C TYR A 203 1.66 8.89 -8.07
N ARG A 204 1.25 7.69 -7.64
CA ARG A 204 1.20 6.46 -8.48
C ARG A 204 -0.24 6.10 -8.82
N VAL A 205 -0.46 5.30 -9.87
CA VAL A 205 -1.81 4.83 -10.23
C VAL A 205 -2.43 4.10 -9.04
N ASN A 206 -3.70 4.38 -8.74
CA ASN A 206 -4.37 3.82 -7.57
C ASN A 206 -4.52 2.30 -7.70
N SER A 207 -4.24 1.57 -6.62
CA SER A 207 -4.44 0.10 -6.52
C SER A 207 -5.85 -0.34 -6.91
N GLY A 208 -6.88 0.47 -6.62
CA GLY A 208 -8.27 0.21 -7.03
C GLY A 208 -8.46 0.23 -8.54
N THR A 209 -7.72 1.05 -9.28
CA THR A 209 -7.74 1.04 -10.75
C THR A 209 -7.14 -0.25 -11.28
N TYR A 210 -6.02 -0.71 -10.71
CA TYR A 210 -5.42 -2.00 -11.03
C TYR A 210 -6.37 -3.17 -10.72
N TYR A 211 -7.06 -3.13 -9.57
CA TYR A 211 -8.08 -4.11 -9.22
C TYR A 211 -9.18 -4.19 -10.27
N LEU A 212 -9.79 -3.05 -10.64
CA LEU A 212 -10.88 -3.01 -11.61
C LEU A 212 -10.44 -3.51 -12.99
N LEU A 213 -9.24 -3.17 -13.43
CA LEU A 213 -8.67 -3.70 -14.68
C LEU A 213 -8.48 -5.22 -14.62
N ALA A 214 -8.03 -5.77 -13.49
CA ALA A 214 -7.96 -7.20 -13.30
C ALA A 214 -9.34 -7.86 -13.28
N MET A 215 -10.35 -7.23 -12.66
CA MET A 215 -11.73 -7.74 -12.69
C MET A 215 -12.25 -7.83 -14.11
N VAL A 216 -12.09 -6.78 -14.93
CA VAL A 216 -12.46 -6.84 -16.36
C VAL A 216 -11.73 -7.98 -17.07
N ALA A 217 -10.42 -8.11 -16.85
CA ALA A 217 -9.62 -9.14 -17.49
C ALA A 217 -10.12 -10.54 -17.12
N ILE A 218 -10.18 -10.88 -15.83
CA ILE A 218 -10.58 -12.23 -15.38
C ILE A 218 -12.03 -12.54 -15.75
N THR A 219 -12.95 -11.57 -15.69
CA THR A 219 -14.33 -11.79 -16.12
C THR A 219 -14.42 -12.06 -17.63
N ALA A 220 -13.52 -11.49 -18.44
CA ALA A 220 -13.54 -11.70 -19.89
C ALA A 220 -13.07 -13.10 -20.31
N PHE A 221 -12.06 -13.67 -19.63
CA PHE A 221 -11.45 -14.93 -20.07
C PHE A 221 -11.65 -16.13 -19.14
N ALA A 222 -11.92 -15.92 -17.84
CA ALA A 222 -12.00 -17.00 -16.87
C ALA A 222 -13.43 -17.53 -16.71
N SER A 223 -13.54 -18.81 -16.36
CA SER A 223 -14.80 -19.39 -15.92
C SER A 223 -15.28 -18.72 -14.63
N VAL A 224 -16.59 -18.75 -14.38
CA VAL A 224 -17.19 -18.17 -13.16
C VAL A 224 -16.46 -18.66 -11.90
N PRO A 225 -16.20 -19.98 -11.71
CA PRO A 225 -15.49 -20.44 -10.53
C PRO A 225 -14.04 -19.95 -10.43
N ALA A 226 -13.31 -19.94 -11.55
CA ALA A 226 -11.92 -19.48 -11.57
C ALA A 226 -11.80 -17.98 -11.25
N ALA A 227 -12.72 -17.16 -11.76
CA ALA A 227 -12.79 -15.74 -11.42
C ALA A 227 -13.13 -15.53 -9.93
N SER A 228 -14.10 -16.26 -9.38
CA SER A 228 -14.48 -16.20 -7.97
C SER A 228 -13.34 -16.59 -7.04
N ILE A 229 -12.60 -17.66 -7.36
CA ILE A 229 -11.39 -18.09 -6.65
C ILE A 229 -10.34 -16.98 -6.63
N ALA A 230 -10.05 -16.36 -7.77
CA ALA A 230 -9.09 -15.28 -7.90
C ALA A 230 -9.46 -14.05 -7.06
N VAL A 231 -10.74 -13.66 -7.07
CA VAL A 231 -11.28 -12.57 -6.26
C VAL A 231 -11.11 -12.86 -4.77
N LEU A 232 -11.49 -14.06 -4.33
CA LEU A 232 -11.40 -14.48 -2.92
C LEU A 232 -9.96 -14.50 -2.40
N VAL A 233 -9.02 -15.03 -3.18
CA VAL A 233 -7.60 -15.07 -2.82
C VAL A 233 -7.06 -13.66 -2.59
N LEU A 234 -7.33 -12.72 -3.50
CA LEU A 234 -6.92 -11.33 -3.31
C LEU A 234 -7.63 -10.71 -2.09
N ALA A 235 -8.96 -10.81 -2.04
CA ALA A 235 -9.80 -10.13 -1.05
C ALA A 235 -9.48 -10.49 0.39
N PHE A 236 -9.10 -11.75 0.65
CA PHE A 236 -8.78 -12.22 1.99
C PHE A 236 -7.28 -12.31 2.24
N GLY A 237 -6.51 -12.75 1.24
CA GLY A 237 -5.07 -12.96 1.35
C GLY A 237 -4.30 -11.66 1.58
N ASP A 238 -4.54 -10.61 0.79
CA ASP A 238 -3.78 -9.35 0.90
C ASP A 238 -4.01 -8.62 2.24
N PRO A 239 -5.25 -8.46 2.72
CA PRO A 239 -5.48 -7.89 4.05
C PRO A 239 -4.83 -8.70 5.17
N ALA A 240 -4.92 -10.04 5.13
CA ALA A 240 -4.30 -10.91 6.12
C ALA A 240 -2.77 -10.76 6.12
N ALA A 241 -2.15 -10.80 4.94
CA ALA A 241 -0.72 -10.61 4.77
C ALA A 241 -0.24 -9.25 5.30
N SER A 242 -0.97 -8.18 4.97
CA SER A 242 -0.65 -6.82 5.39
C SER A 242 -0.76 -6.65 6.91
N MET A 243 -1.84 -7.13 7.53
CA MET A 243 -2.08 -6.99 8.97
C MET A 243 -1.12 -7.85 9.80
N ILE A 244 -1.01 -9.14 9.48
CA ILE A 244 -0.16 -10.09 10.22
C ILE A 244 1.32 -9.76 9.96
N GLY A 245 1.67 -9.50 8.70
CA GLY A 245 3.03 -9.17 8.31
C GLY A 245 3.53 -7.87 8.94
N HIS A 246 2.67 -6.87 9.13
CA HIS A 246 3.05 -5.63 9.84
C HIS A 246 3.20 -5.84 11.35
N ARG A 247 2.31 -6.63 11.96
CA ARG A 247 2.28 -6.85 13.43
C ARG A 247 3.41 -7.78 13.90
N TRP A 248 3.66 -8.87 13.18
CA TRP A 248 4.55 -9.96 13.60
C TRP A 248 5.68 -10.29 12.62
N GLY A 249 5.73 -9.65 11.45
CA GLY A 249 6.73 -9.93 10.42
C GLY A 249 8.12 -9.38 10.72
N ARG A 250 8.89 -10.13 11.51
CA ARG A 250 10.30 -9.81 11.83
C ARG A 250 11.25 -10.21 10.70
N THR A 251 11.04 -11.39 10.12
CA THR A 251 11.85 -11.92 9.02
C THR A 251 11.37 -11.32 7.70
N ARG A 252 12.22 -10.47 7.09
CA ARG A 252 11.96 -9.86 5.78
C ARG A 252 12.38 -10.81 4.67
N LEU A 253 11.56 -10.86 3.62
CA LEU A 253 11.78 -11.60 2.40
C LEU A 253 12.03 -10.60 1.26
N HIS A 254 11.34 -10.76 0.13
CA HIS A 254 11.43 -9.88 -1.02
C HIS A 254 10.59 -8.61 -0.84
N ASN A 255 11.07 -7.46 -1.36
CA ASN A 255 10.32 -6.20 -1.41
C ASN A 255 9.70 -5.71 -0.08
N ASP A 256 10.41 -5.86 1.04
CA ASP A 256 9.94 -5.56 2.42
C ASP A 256 8.76 -6.41 2.93
N LYS A 257 8.30 -7.38 2.13
CA LYS A 257 7.32 -8.38 2.56
C LYS A 257 7.94 -9.31 3.59
N SER A 258 7.13 -9.84 4.50
CA SER A 258 7.62 -10.64 5.62
C SER A 258 7.15 -12.08 5.53
N LEU A 259 7.94 -13.00 6.08
CA LEU A 259 7.59 -14.41 6.13
C LEU A 259 6.25 -14.65 6.81
N ALA A 260 5.98 -13.94 7.91
CA ALA A 260 4.70 -14.01 8.60
C ALA A 260 3.53 -13.51 7.73
N GLY A 261 3.75 -12.47 6.92
CA GLY A 261 2.74 -11.97 5.98
C GLY A 261 2.45 -12.95 4.86
N SER A 262 3.48 -13.53 4.23
CA SER A 262 3.29 -14.52 3.16
C SER A 262 2.67 -15.82 3.69
N LEU A 263 3.03 -16.27 4.90
CA LEU A 263 2.36 -17.42 5.52
C LEU A 263 0.88 -17.13 5.84
N ALA A 264 0.59 -15.93 6.34
CA ALA A 264 -0.78 -15.48 6.55
C ALA A 264 -1.58 -15.48 5.24
N PHE A 265 -1.00 -14.96 4.16
CA PHE A 265 -1.61 -15.01 2.84
C PHE A 265 -1.98 -16.45 2.48
N PHE A 266 -1.00 -17.36 2.53
CA PHE A 266 -1.17 -18.76 2.13
C PHE A 266 -2.27 -19.44 2.93
N VAL A 267 -2.24 -19.35 4.26
CA VAL A 267 -3.21 -20.00 5.14
C VAL A 267 -4.62 -19.42 4.94
N THR A 268 -4.73 -18.10 4.82
CA THR A 268 -6.02 -17.44 4.62
C THR A 268 -6.60 -17.76 3.24
N ALA A 269 -5.79 -17.76 2.18
CA ALA A 269 -6.19 -18.19 0.85
C ALA A 269 -6.66 -19.66 0.87
N ALA A 270 -5.90 -20.55 1.52
CA ALA A 270 -6.27 -21.96 1.58
C ALA A 270 -7.60 -22.18 2.31
N LEU A 271 -7.82 -21.47 3.42
CA LEU A 271 -9.06 -21.53 4.18
C LEU A 271 -10.25 -21.01 3.36
N VAL A 272 -10.15 -19.83 2.76
CA VAL A 272 -11.29 -19.24 2.01
C VAL A 272 -11.64 -20.05 0.77
N LEU A 273 -10.64 -20.64 0.10
CA LEU A 273 -10.88 -21.52 -1.04
C LEU A 273 -11.49 -22.85 -0.62
N SER A 274 -11.09 -23.40 0.52
CA SER A 274 -11.72 -24.61 1.07
C SER A 274 -13.20 -24.36 1.38
N LEU A 275 -13.55 -23.20 1.95
CA LEU A 275 -14.93 -22.80 2.19
C LEU A 275 -15.70 -22.59 0.88
N TYR A 276 -15.09 -21.92 -0.10
CA TYR A 276 -15.70 -21.74 -1.43
C TYR A 276 -16.04 -23.09 -2.08
N LEU A 277 -15.11 -24.04 -2.10
CA LEU A 277 -15.36 -25.36 -2.67
C LEU A 277 -16.44 -26.12 -1.90
N LEU A 278 -16.41 -26.07 -0.57
CA LEU A 278 -17.40 -26.74 0.28
C LEU A 278 -18.84 -26.27 0.00
N PHE A 279 -19.04 -24.97 -0.20
CA PHE A 279 -20.39 -24.39 -0.33
C PHE A 279 -20.86 -24.19 -1.77
N LEU A 280 -19.95 -23.88 -2.70
CA LEU A 280 -20.29 -23.48 -4.07
C LEU A 280 -19.85 -24.48 -5.14
N VAL A 281 -18.99 -25.45 -4.78
CA VAL A 281 -18.57 -26.53 -5.69
C VAL A 281 -18.69 -27.90 -5.00
N PRO A 282 -19.89 -28.30 -4.54
CA PRO A 282 -20.08 -29.51 -3.73
C PRO A 282 -19.75 -30.81 -4.47
N SER A 283 -19.63 -30.78 -5.80
CA SER A 283 -19.21 -31.91 -6.62
C SER A 283 -17.69 -32.14 -6.64
N ALA A 284 -16.88 -31.26 -6.04
CA ALA A 284 -15.43 -31.39 -5.99
C ALA A 284 -15.01 -32.60 -5.15
N THR A 285 -14.21 -33.51 -5.72
CA THR A 285 -13.60 -34.59 -4.95
C THR A 285 -12.53 -34.05 -4.00
N LEU A 286 -12.30 -34.72 -2.86
CA LEU A 286 -11.31 -34.27 -1.88
C LEU A 286 -9.91 -34.07 -2.50
N LEU A 287 -9.45 -35.03 -3.31
CA LEU A 287 -8.11 -34.96 -3.91
C LEU A 287 -7.98 -33.78 -4.89
N TRP A 288 -8.99 -33.58 -5.75
CA TRP A 288 -9.02 -32.45 -6.67
C TRP A 288 -9.08 -31.12 -5.90
N GLY A 289 -9.91 -31.04 -4.85
CA GLY A 289 -10.05 -29.84 -4.02
C GLY A 289 -8.77 -29.47 -3.30
N LEU A 290 -8.08 -30.44 -2.70
CA LEU A 290 -6.77 -30.22 -2.08
C LEU A 290 -5.72 -29.76 -3.11
N GLY A 291 -5.74 -30.34 -4.31
CA GLY A 291 -4.87 -29.94 -5.42
C GLY A 291 -5.09 -28.49 -5.84
N LEU A 292 -6.33 -28.09 -6.10
CA LEU A 292 -6.68 -26.72 -6.46
C LEU A 292 -6.30 -25.75 -5.33
N VAL A 293 -6.74 -26.01 -4.10
CA VAL A 293 -6.50 -25.13 -2.95
C VAL A 293 -5.01 -24.94 -2.72
N GLY A 294 -4.24 -26.03 -2.73
CA GLY A 294 -2.79 -25.99 -2.52
C GLY A 294 -2.06 -25.22 -3.62
N THR A 295 -2.37 -25.50 -4.88
CA THR A 295 -1.69 -24.84 -6.02
C THR A 295 -2.05 -23.36 -6.14
N VAL A 296 -3.34 -23.01 -6.07
CA VAL A 296 -3.77 -21.61 -6.19
C VAL A 296 -3.29 -20.78 -5.02
N SER A 297 -3.38 -21.28 -3.78
CA SER A 297 -2.89 -20.55 -2.60
C SER A 297 -1.37 -20.35 -2.64
N LEU A 298 -0.61 -21.35 -3.09
CA LEU A 298 0.83 -21.24 -3.25
C LEU A 298 1.19 -20.21 -4.33
N VAL A 299 0.60 -20.30 -5.51
CA VAL A 299 0.88 -19.36 -6.60
C VAL A 299 0.44 -17.94 -6.24
N GLY A 300 -0.71 -17.78 -5.59
CA GLY A 300 -1.15 -16.48 -5.07
C GLY A 300 -0.15 -15.89 -4.09
N THR A 301 0.39 -16.71 -3.18
CA THR A 301 1.42 -16.29 -2.22
C THR A 301 2.73 -15.90 -2.90
N LEU A 302 3.18 -16.66 -3.90
CA LEU A 302 4.38 -16.33 -4.67
C LEU A 302 4.17 -15.05 -5.50
N THR A 303 2.98 -14.88 -6.09
CA THR A 303 2.61 -13.68 -6.84
C THR A 303 2.58 -12.47 -5.93
N GLU A 304 2.05 -12.61 -4.71
CA GLU A 304 2.15 -11.59 -3.66
C GLU A 304 3.62 -11.30 -3.37
N LEU A 305 4.44 -12.30 -3.03
CA LEU A 305 5.82 -12.09 -2.63
C LEU A 305 6.68 -11.41 -3.71
N PHE A 306 6.47 -11.76 -4.98
CA PHE A 306 7.26 -11.26 -6.11
C PHE A 306 6.60 -10.12 -6.88
N SER A 307 5.42 -9.63 -6.45
CA SER A 307 4.85 -8.42 -7.03
C SER A 307 5.81 -7.24 -6.82
N GLY A 308 6.01 -6.47 -7.89
CA GLY A 308 7.06 -5.46 -7.96
C GLY A 308 6.59 -4.23 -8.71
N LYS A 309 6.81 -4.20 -10.02
CA LYS A 309 6.41 -3.06 -10.87
C LYS A 309 4.90 -3.02 -11.13
N LEU A 310 4.31 -4.20 -11.37
CA LEU A 310 2.88 -4.36 -11.51
C LEU A 310 2.25 -4.56 -10.13
N ASP A 311 1.13 -3.90 -9.90
CA ASP A 311 0.45 -3.90 -8.61
C ASP A 311 -0.06 -5.31 -8.24
N ASP A 312 -0.05 -5.63 -6.95
CA ASP A 312 -0.56 -6.90 -6.45
C ASP A 312 -2.07 -7.04 -6.70
N ASN A 313 -2.81 -5.93 -6.69
CA ASN A 313 -4.24 -5.91 -6.97
C ASN A 313 -4.59 -6.25 -8.43
N PHE A 314 -3.61 -6.18 -9.35
CA PHE A 314 -3.78 -6.70 -10.70
C PHE A 314 -3.20 -8.11 -10.87
N SER A 315 -1.97 -8.29 -10.38
CA SER A 315 -1.19 -9.51 -10.64
C SER A 315 -1.82 -10.74 -9.97
N ILE A 316 -2.25 -10.61 -8.71
CA ILE A 316 -2.79 -11.75 -7.95
C ILE A 316 -4.07 -12.30 -8.60
N PRO A 317 -5.12 -11.50 -8.90
CA PRO A 317 -6.32 -12.07 -9.50
C PRO A 317 -6.06 -12.72 -10.86
N VAL A 318 -5.27 -12.06 -11.72
CA VAL A 318 -5.00 -12.59 -13.07
C VAL A 318 -4.26 -13.92 -13.00
N VAL A 319 -3.19 -14.01 -12.20
CA VAL A 319 -2.42 -15.25 -12.08
C VAL A 319 -3.23 -16.35 -11.40
N CYS A 320 -3.94 -16.03 -10.31
CA CYS A 320 -4.78 -17.01 -9.61
C CYS A 320 -5.92 -17.52 -10.50
N ALA A 321 -6.55 -16.67 -11.32
CA ALA A 321 -7.59 -17.08 -12.26
C ALA A 321 -7.02 -18.05 -13.31
N LEU A 322 -5.86 -17.73 -13.91
CA LEU A 322 -5.20 -18.60 -14.88
C LEU A 322 -4.86 -19.98 -14.31
N VAL A 323 -4.34 -20.04 -13.08
CA VAL A 323 -4.05 -21.32 -12.42
C VAL A 323 -5.34 -22.06 -12.09
N ALA A 324 -6.36 -21.37 -11.58
CA ALA A 324 -7.64 -21.99 -11.26
C ALA A 324 -8.33 -22.56 -12.52
N MET A 325 -8.24 -21.88 -13.67
CA MET A 325 -8.77 -22.39 -14.93
C MET A 325 -8.17 -23.73 -15.35
N ALA A 326 -6.91 -24.02 -15.03
CA ALA A 326 -6.30 -25.30 -15.36
C ALA A 326 -6.91 -26.50 -14.61
N TRP A 327 -7.74 -26.24 -13.60
CA TRP A 327 -8.45 -27.26 -12.84
C TRP A 327 -9.89 -27.51 -13.31
N PHE A 328 -10.47 -26.62 -14.13
CA PHE A 328 -11.84 -26.68 -14.65
C PHE A 328 -11.86 -26.99 -16.15
#